data_AF-A0A3D5Q0V6-F1
#
_entry.id   AF-A0A3D5Q0V6-F1
#
_cell.length_a   1.000
_cell.length_b   1.000
_cell.length_c   1.000
_cell.angle_alpha   90.00
_cell.angle_beta   90.00
_cell.angle_gamma   90.00
#
_symmetry.space_group_name_H-M   'P 1'
#
loop_
_entity.id
_entity.type
_entity.pdbx_description
1 polymer ?
#
loop_
_entity_poly.entity_id
_entity_poly.type
_entity_poly.pdbx_seq_one_letter_code
_entity_poly.pdbx_strand_id
1 'polypeptide(L)' 'MQDYQHHWKDGTPVHLPLGKIVCVGRNYAAHARELDNPVPDEPLLFIKP' A
#
# COMPACT_ATOMS: atom_id res chain seq x y z
N MET A 1 -5.04 21.24 -7.35
CA MET A 1 -4.32 19.98 -7.03
C MET A 1 -4.02 19.32 -8.36
N GLN A 2 -2.77 18.97 -8.64
CA GLN A 2 -2.46 18.14 -9.79
C GLN A 2 -2.83 16.70 -9.44
N ASP A 3 -3.62 16.07 -10.31
CA ASP A 3 -3.94 14.65 -10.18
C ASP A 3 -2.64 13.83 -10.26
N TYR A 4 -2.53 12.81 -9.41
CA TYR A 4 -1.36 11.93 -9.40
C TYR A 4 -1.24 11.17 -10.74
N GLN A 5 -0.02 11.08 -11.28
CA GLN A 5 0.33 10.30 -12.48
C GLN A 5 1.40 9.25 -12.12
N HIS A 6 1.20 8.01 -12.55
CA HIS A 6 2.19 6.94 -12.42
C HIS A 6 3.44 7.23 -13.28
N HIS A 7 4.63 7.01 -12.71
CA HIS A 7 5.92 7.13 -13.40
C HIS A 7 6.81 5.93 -13.11
N TRP A 8 7.63 5.54 -14.08
CA TRP A 8 8.74 4.62 -13.86
C TRP A 8 9.86 5.29 -13.06
N LYS A 9 10.83 4.51 -12.57
CA LYS A 9 11.98 5.03 -11.81
C LYS A 9 12.86 6.01 -12.60
N ASP A 10 12.83 5.91 -13.93
CA ASP A 10 13.53 6.82 -14.85
C ASP A 10 12.73 8.10 -15.17
N GLY A 11 11.52 8.24 -14.62
CA GLY A 11 10.65 9.39 -14.85
C GLY A 11 9.73 9.26 -16.06
N THR A 12 9.81 8.17 -16.84
CA THR A 12 8.89 7.95 -17.97
C THR A 12 7.45 7.73 -17.47
N PRO A 13 6.43 8.39 -18.05
CA PRO A 13 5.05 8.24 -17.59
C PRO A 13 4.50 6.83 -17.89
N VAL A 14 3.68 6.33 -16.97
CA VAL A 14 2.93 5.08 -17.14
C VAL A 14 1.48 5.42 -17.48
N HIS A 15 0.99 4.89 -18.61
CA HIS A 15 -0.35 5.14 -19.14
C HIS A 15 -1.39 4.13 -18.65
N LEU A 16 -1.38 3.84 -17.33
CA LEU A 16 -2.42 3.07 -16.67
C LEU A 16 -3.33 4.03 -15.88
N PRO A 17 -4.65 3.76 -15.78
CA PRO A 17 -5.54 4.61 -15.03
C PRO A 17 -5.26 4.52 -13.52
N LEU A 18 -5.38 5.65 -12.82
CA LEU A 18 -5.41 5.65 -11.36
C LEU A 18 -6.71 4.98 -10.89
N GLY A 19 -6.58 3.90 -10.14
CA GLY A 19 -7.71 3.18 -9.55
C GLY A 19 -7.77 3.39 -8.05
N LYS A 20 -7.21 2.43 -7.30
CA LYS A 20 -7.14 2.44 -5.84
C LYS A 20 -5.86 1.77 -5.38
N ILE A 21 -5.40 2.08 -4.18
CA ILE A 21 -4.23 1.43 -3.59
C ILE A 21 -4.75 0.44 -2.54
N VAL A 22 -4.64 -0.86 -2.84
CA VAL A 22 -4.96 -1.93 -1.89
C VAL A 22 -3.75 -2.17 -1.00
N CYS A 23 -3.94 -2.12 0.31
CA CYS A 23 -2.88 -2.24 1.31
C CYS A 23 -3.11 -3.47 2.20
N VAL A 24 -2.02 -4.04 2.72
CA VAL A 24 -2.04 -5.09 3.73
C VAL A 24 -1.39 -4.57 5.02
N GLY A 25 -2.11 -4.68 6.13
CA GLY A 25 -1.64 -4.30 7.46
C GLY A 25 -0.93 -5.47 8.15
N ARG A 26 0.04 -5.14 9.02
CA ARG A 26 0.74 -6.11 9.88
C ARG A 26 1.37 -7.30 9.15
N ASN A 27 1.79 -7.10 7.90
CA ASN A 27 2.40 -8.15 7.05
C ASN A 27 3.87 -8.46 7.40
N TYR A 28 4.37 -7.94 8.53
CA TYR A 28 5.71 -8.17 9.05
C TYR A 28 5.63 -8.40 10.56
N ALA A 29 6.14 -9.53 11.06
CA ALA A 29 6.01 -9.91 12.47
C ALA A 29 6.68 -8.91 13.43
N ALA A 30 7.81 -8.32 13.03
CA ALA A 30 8.48 -7.28 13.83
C ALA A 30 7.61 -6.02 13.97
N HIS A 31 6.98 -5.59 12.88
CA HIS A 31 6.11 -4.42 12.85
C HIS A 31 4.79 -4.64 13.63
N ALA A 32 4.25 -5.87 13.66
CA ALA A 32 3.13 -6.17 14.53
C ALA A 32 3.52 -6.04 16.02
N ARG A 33 4.69 -6.58 16.41
CA ARG A 33 5.19 -6.57 17.79
C ARG A 33 5.53 -5.18 18.32
N GLU A 34 6.04 -4.26 17.49
CA GLU A 34 6.44 -2.91 17.94
C GLU A 34 5.27 -2.09 18.51
N LEU A 35 4.05 -2.41 18.08
CA LEU A 35 2.80 -1.79 18.52
C LEU A 35 1.94 -2.73 19.39
N ASP A 36 2.55 -3.76 19.97
CA ASP A 36 1.90 -4.80 20.79
C ASP A 36 0.65 -5.42 20.15
N ASN A 37 0.74 -5.66 18.83
CA ASN A 37 -0.34 -6.25 18.06
C ASN A 37 -0.05 -7.73 17.75
N PRO A 38 -1.07 -8.60 17.79
CA PRO A 38 -0.93 -9.96 17.28
C PRO A 38 -0.74 -9.96 15.75
N VAL A 39 -0.02 -10.96 15.25
CA VAL A 39 -0.01 -11.28 13.81
C VAL A 39 -1.38 -11.89 13.48
N PRO A 40 -2.10 -11.36 12.48
CA PRO A 40 -3.43 -11.86 12.16
C PRO A 40 -3.37 -13.19 11.41
N ASP A 41 -4.36 -14.05 11.63
CA ASP A 41 -4.47 -15.35 10.92
C ASP A 41 -4.94 -15.19 9.46
N GLU A 42 -5.60 -14.07 9.14
CA GLU A 42 -6.01 -13.68 7.79
C GLU A 42 -5.44 -12.28 7.42
N PRO A 43 -5.23 -11.98 6.13
CA PRO A 43 -4.70 -10.68 5.72
C PRO A 43 -5.61 -9.51 6.12
N LEU A 44 -5.08 -8.58 6.91
CA LEU A 44 -5.76 -7.33 7.23
C LEU A 44 -5.69 -6.38 6.02
N LEU A 45 -6.76 -6.28 5.23
CA LEU A 45 -6.80 -5.47 4.01
C LEU A 45 -7.52 -4.13 4.21
N PHE A 46 -6.98 -3.06 3.62
CA PHE A 46 -7.65 -1.75 3.55
C PHE A 46 -7.29 -1.02 2.24
N ILE A 47 -8.00 0.07 1.92
CA ILE A 47 -7.86 0.79 0.66
C ILE A 47 -7.56 2.27 0.93
N LYS A 48 -6.65 2.86 0.15
CA LYS A 48 -6.51 4.33 0.02
C LYS A 48 -7.12 4.79 -1.31
N PRO A 49 -7.83 5.94 -1.32
CA PRO A 49 -8.24 6.60 -2.56
C PRO A 49 -7.03 7.12 -3.33
#